data_AF-A0A1Q3DHN3-F1
#
_entry.id   AF-A0A1Q3DHN3-F1
#
_cell.length_a   1.000
_cell.length_b   1.000
_cell.length_c   1.000
_cell.angle_alpha   90.00
_cell.angle_beta   90.00
_cell.angle_gamma   90.00
#
_symmetry.space_group_name_H-M   'P 1'
#
loop_
_entity.id
_entity.type
_entity.pdbx_description
1 polymer ?
#
loop_
_entity_poly.entity_id
_entity_poly.type
_entity_poly.pdbx_seq_one_letter_code
_entity_poly.pdbx_strand_id
1 'polypeptide(L)'
;MAAAVTFILDAEVVADDRKNDCKVVSFQDLSYREKGSKDSIIPADGIKVNICVFAFDIMFANAEQLLGFPFRQRLKYLKDLFYEEKLGYFENAKQMIVEAEDACLTNESLLTNIESFLKDAVNSSCEGIMVLVRWVLTLLQMM
;
A
#
# COMPACT_ATOMS: atom_id res chain seq x y z
N MET A 1 -17.53 8.00 23.43
CA MET A 1 -16.47 7.00 23.20
C MET A 1 -16.58 6.57 21.76
N ALA A 2 -15.58 6.85 20.92
CA ALA A 2 -15.50 6.17 19.63
C ALA A 2 -15.30 4.67 19.92
N ALA A 3 -16.09 3.81 19.29
CA ALA A 3 -15.92 2.37 19.44
C ALA A 3 -14.52 1.99 18.94
N ALA A 4 -13.82 1.12 19.68
CA ALA A 4 -12.52 0.62 19.23
C ALA A 4 -12.72 -0.20 17.95
N VAL A 5 -12.07 0.21 16.88
CA VAL A 5 -12.09 -0.48 15.59
C VAL A 5 -11.08 -1.62 15.64
N THR A 6 -11.49 -2.84 15.29
CA THR A 6 -10.60 -4.01 15.19
C THR A 6 -10.43 -4.39 13.73
N PHE A 7 -9.21 -4.68 13.25
CA PHE A 7 -8.99 -5.05 11.86
C PHE A 7 -7.76 -5.96 11.68
N ILE A 8 -7.70 -6.63 10.53
CA ILE A 8 -6.49 -7.31 10.01
C ILE A 8 -6.23 -6.74 8.62
N LEU A 9 -5.06 -6.14 8.44
CA LEU A 9 -4.66 -5.40 7.24
C LEU A 9 -3.51 -6.12 6.53
N ASP A 10 -3.52 -6.07 5.21
CA ASP A 10 -2.35 -6.37 4.37
C ASP A 10 -1.76 -5.06 3.83
N ALA A 11 -0.47 -4.85 4.06
CA ALA A 11 0.20 -3.59 3.79
C ALA A 11 1.71 -3.78 3.63
N GLU A 12 2.33 -2.89 2.86
CA GLU A 12 3.78 -2.81 2.71
C GLU A 12 4.34 -1.70 3.61
N VAL A 13 5.47 -1.95 4.27
CA VAL A 13 6.14 -0.96 5.11
C VAL A 13 7.39 -0.47 4.40
N VAL A 14 7.38 0.79 4.03
CA VAL A 14 8.42 1.37 3.17
C VAL A 14 9.12 2.48 3.93
N ALA A 15 10.44 2.58 3.78
CA ALA A 15 11.17 3.72 4.33
C ALA A 15 10.94 4.96 3.45
N ASP A 16 10.74 6.11 4.08
CA ASP A 16 10.51 7.38 3.38
C ASP A 16 11.39 8.50 3.93
N ASP A 17 11.69 9.48 3.08
CA ASP A 17 12.32 10.71 3.52
C ASP A 17 11.27 11.82 3.72
N ARG A 18 10.70 11.87 4.92
CA ARG A 18 9.70 12.89 5.31
C ARG A 18 10.19 14.33 5.16
N LYS A 19 11.50 14.59 5.11
CA LYS A 19 12.04 15.95 4.92
C LYS A 19 12.14 16.33 3.44
N ASN A 20 12.22 15.34 2.55
CA ASN A 20 12.34 15.51 1.11
C ASN A 20 11.09 14.95 0.42
N ASP A 21 9.96 15.63 0.62
CA ASP A 21 8.66 15.34 -0.02
C ASP A 21 8.12 13.91 0.20
N CYS A 22 8.49 13.26 1.30
CA CYS A 22 8.10 11.88 1.62
C CYS A 22 8.48 10.88 0.51
N LYS A 23 9.60 11.13 -0.17
CA LYS A 23 10.08 10.25 -1.23
C LYS A 23 10.46 8.88 -0.66
N VAL A 24 9.95 7.82 -1.29
CA VAL A 24 10.32 6.43 -0.98
C VAL A 24 11.82 6.22 -1.19
N VAL A 25 12.48 5.66 -0.18
CA VAL A 25 13.90 5.32 -0.18
C VAL A 25 14.11 3.80 -0.23
N SER A 26 15.35 3.38 -0.50
CA SER A 26 15.65 1.98 -0.77
C SER A 26 15.43 1.08 0.45
N PHE A 27 15.25 -0.23 0.22
CA PHE A 27 15.06 -1.21 1.29
C PHE A 27 16.30 -1.33 2.16
N GLN A 28 17.48 -1.07 1.58
CA GLN A 28 18.73 -1.01 2.33
C GLN A 28 18.62 0.01 3.46
N ASP A 29 18.01 1.17 3.20
CA ASP A 29 17.76 2.21 4.21
C ASP A 29 16.81 1.71 5.31
N LEU A 30 15.76 0.95 4.95
CA LEU A 30 14.86 0.30 5.92
C LEU A 30 15.59 -0.74 6.78
N SER A 31 16.54 -1.47 6.21
CA SER A 31 17.28 -2.53 6.89
C SER A 31 18.19 -2.02 8.03
N TYR A 32 18.60 -0.75 7.97
CA TYR A 32 19.35 -0.07 9.03
C TYR A 32 18.49 0.34 10.23
N ARG A 33 17.16 0.17 10.15
CA ARG A 33 16.28 0.36 11.29
C ARG A 33 16.66 -0.59 12.41
N GLU A 34 16.66 -0.08 13.64
CA GLU A 34 16.85 -0.91 14.82
C GLU A 34 15.75 -1.98 14.89
N LYS A 35 16.17 -3.25 15.05
CA LYS A 35 15.26 -4.38 15.22
C LYS A 35 14.98 -4.50 16.72
N GLY A 36 13.73 -4.22 17.11
CA GLY A 36 13.28 -4.46 18.48
C GLY A 36 13.44 -5.94 18.84
N SER A 37 13.90 -6.22 20.06
CA SER A 37 13.87 -7.56 20.64
C SER A 37 12.58 -7.75 21.43
N LYS A 38 12.24 -9.00 21.76
CA LYS A 38 11.10 -9.35 22.62
C LYS A 38 11.09 -8.56 23.95
N ASP A 39 12.25 -8.11 24.39
CA ASP A 39 12.47 -7.41 25.67
C ASP A 39 12.87 -5.93 25.51
N SER A 40 12.91 -5.39 24.29
CA SER A 40 13.26 -3.98 24.05
C SER A 40 12.30 -3.31 23.07
N ILE A 41 11.42 -2.48 23.61
CA ILE A 41 10.64 -1.52 22.83
C ILE A 41 11.58 -0.37 22.49
N ILE A 42 11.72 -0.05 21.19
CA ILE A 42 12.52 1.08 20.74
C ILE A 42 11.75 2.36 21.13
N PRO A 43 12.35 3.24 21.95
CA PRO A 43 11.76 4.53 22.27
C PRO A 43 11.51 5.35 21.01
N ALA A 44 10.43 6.14 20.97
CA ALA A 44 10.04 6.89 19.76
C ALA A 44 11.12 7.89 19.32
N ASP A 45 11.90 8.42 20.26
CA ASP A 45 13.06 9.30 20.06
C ASP A 45 14.30 8.58 19.49
N GLY A 46 14.33 7.25 19.54
CA GLY A 46 15.39 6.41 18.96
C GLY A 46 15.16 6.03 17.48
N ILE A 47 14.01 6.38 16.89
CA ILE A 47 13.66 6.01 15.52
C ILE A 47 14.46 6.87 14.53
N LYS A 48 15.45 6.24 13.87
CA LYS A 48 16.33 6.90 12.89
C LYS A 48 15.78 6.89 11.45
N VAL A 49 14.90 5.95 11.14
CA VAL A 49 14.35 5.73 9.81
C VAL A 49 12.85 6.00 9.86
N ASN A 50 12.37 6.96 9.07
CA ASN A 50 10.94 7.17 8.90
C ASN A 50 10.36 6.08 8.00
N ILE A 51 9.09 5.74 8.25
CA ILE A 51 8.37 4.76 7.46
C ILE A 51 7.00 5.29 7.07
N CYS A 52 6.52 4.85 5.91
CA CYS A 52 5.13 4.92 5.50
C CYS A 52 4.57 3.51 5.36
N VAL A 53 3.32 3.32 5.79
CA VAL A 53 2.57 2.07 5.61
C VAL A 53 1.65 2.24 4.41
N PHE A 54 1.85 1.42 3.37
CA PHE A 54 1.02 1.41 2.18
C PHE A 54 0.05 0.23 2.23
N ALA A 55 -1.20 0.52 2.60
CA ALA A 55 -2.25 -0.49 2.73
C ALA A 55 -2.86 -0.86 1.38
N PHE A 56 -3.09 -2.15 1.12
CA PHE A 56 -3.66 -2.60 -0.15
C PHE A 56 -4.76 -3.66 -0.03
N ASP A 57 -4.93 -4.33 1.10
CA ASP A 57 -6.07 -5.23 1.35
C ASP A 57 -6.47 -5.25 2.84
N ILE A 58 -7.69 -5.71 3.12
CA ILE A 58 -8.22 -5.89 4.48
C ILE A 58 -8.93 -7.24 4.57
N MET A 59 -8.50 -8.06 5.54
CA MET A 59 -8.96 -9.44 5.67
C MET A 59 -10.04 -9.59 6.75
N PHE A 60 -10.15 -8.63 7.67
CA PHE A 60 -11.09 -8.63 8.79
C PHE A 60 -11.32 -7.20 9.28
N ALA A 61 -12.55 -6.86 9.67
CA ALA A 61 -12.88 -5.59 10.30
C ALA A 61 -14.09 -5.76 11.24
N ASN A 62 -14.05 -5.15 12.43
CA ASN A 62 -15.18 -5.06 13.37
C ASN A 62 -15.95 -6.38 13.59
N ALA A 63 -15.23 -7.45 13.92
CA ALA A 63 -15.77 -8.81 14.11
C ALA A 63 -16.28 -9.50 12.83
N GLU A 64 -16.03 -8.95 11.64
CA GLU A 64 -16.41 -9.52 10.35
C GLU A 64 -15.19 -10.03 9.57
N GLN A 65 -15.23 -11.29 9.12
CA GLN A 65 -14.20 -11.87 8.25
C GLN A 65 -14.49 -11.49 6.79
N LEU A 66 -13.51 -10.82 6.16
CA LEU A 66 -13.68 -10.26 4.82
C LEU A 66 -13.12 -11.15 3.70
N LEU A 67 -12.35 -12.19 4.03
CA LEU A 67 -11.70 -13.09 3.06
C LEU A 67 -12.65 -13.74 2.04
N GLY A 68 -13.93 -13.93 2.40
CA GLY A 68 -14.94 -14.49 1.50
C GLY A 68 -15.50 -13.49 0.48
N PHE A 69 -15.27 -12.19 0.69
CA PHE A 69 -15.78 -11.15 -0.20
C PHE A 69 -14.82 -10.89 -1.37
N PRO A 70 -15.34 -10.45 -2.54
CA PRO A 70 -14.50 -10.01 -3.65
C PRO A 70 -13.56 -8.89 -3.22
N PHE A 71 -12.34 -8.86 -3.79
CA PHE A 71 -11.34 -7.83 -3.49
C PHE A 71 -11.88 -6.39 -3.63
N ARG A 72 -12.77 -6.12 -4.61
CA ARG A 72 -13.44 -4.80 -4.76
C ARG A 72 -14.14 -4.35 -3.47
N GLN A 73 -14.83 -5.29 -2.82
CA GLN A 73 -15.59 -5.00 -1.61
C GLN A 73 -14.65 -4.82 -0.43
N ARG A 74 -13.63 -5.69 -0.29
CA ARG A 74 -12.60 -5.53 0.75
C ARG A 74 -11.88 -4.18 0.64
N LEU A 75 -11.48 -3.79 -0.56
CA LEU A 75 -10.86 -2.49 -0.81
C LEU A 75 -11.80 -1.31 -0.47
N LYS A 76 -13.11 -1.47 -0.68
CA LYS A 76 -14.09 -0.49 -0.21
C LYS A 76 -14.11 -0.41 1.32
N TYR A 77 -14.16 -1.55 2.02
CA TYR A 77 -14.02 -1.59 3.48
C TYR A 77 -12.74 -0.90 3.95
N LEU A 78 -11.62 -1.14 3.26
CA LEU A 78 -10.34 -0.51 3.58
C LEU A 78 -10.45 1.02 3.49
N LYS A 79 -10.94 1.55 2.38
CA LYS A 79 -11.06 3.01 2.16
C LYS A 79 -12.09 3.66 3.08
N ASP A 80 -13.19 2.98 3.36
CA ASP A 80 -14.23 3.48 4.26
C ASP A 80 -13.72 3.52 5.71
N LEU A 81 -12.88 2.55 6.11
CA LEU A 81 -12.31 2.48 7.46
C LEU A 81 -11.13 3.44 7.66
N PHE A 82 -10.31 3.63 6.62
CA PHE A 82 -9.12 4.49 6.62
C PHE A 82 -9.26 5.63 5.61
N TYR A 83 -10.30 6.45 5.80
CA TYR A 83 -10.62 7.55 4.88
C TYR A 83 -9.69 8.77 5.04
N GLU A 84 -9.03 8.92 6.19
CA GLU A 84 -8.02 9.96 6.45
C GLU A 84 -6.62 9.42 6.21
N GLU A 85 -6.18 9.44 4.95
CA GLU A 85 -4.79 9.15 4.62
C GLU A 85 -3.87 10.26 5.16
N LYS A 86 -2.70 9.85 5.68
CA LYS A 86 -1.69 10.76 6.20
C LYS A 86 -0.38 10.51 5.46
N LEU A 87 -0.09 11.40 4.52
CA LEU A 87 1.12 11.39 3.68
C LEU A 87 2.39 11.14 4.51
N GLY A 88 3.16 10.11 4.13
CA GLY A 88 4.40 9.69 4.82
C GLY A 88 4.19 8.92 6.12
N TYR A 89 2.95 8.51 6.44
CA TYR A 89 2.65 7.70 7.63
C TYR A 89 1.77 6.49 7.27
N PHE A 90 0.62 6.74 6.65
CA PHE A 90 -0.34 5.73 6.26
C PHE A 90 -1.07 6.19 5.00
N GLU A 91 -0.94 5.43 3.93
CA GLU A 91 -1.49 5.73 2.62
C GLU A 91 -2.07 4.46 2.01
N ASN A 92 -3.07 4.59 1.14
CA ASN A 92 -3.51 3.46 0.35
C ASN A 92 -2.58 3.28 -0.86
N ALA A 93 -2.29 2.04 -1.25
CA ALA A 93 -1.51 1.77 -2.44
C ALA A 93 -2.19 2.35 -3.70
N LYS A 94 -1.40 2.99 -4.57
CA LYS A 94 -1.90 3.52 -5.84
C LYS A 94 -2.48 2.38 -6.68
N GLN A 95 -3.62 2.62 -7.30
CA GLN A 95 -4.39 1.59 -7.99
C GLN A 95 -4.91 2.08 -9.34
N MET A 96 -5.02 1.15 -10.29
CA MET A 96 -5.67 1.36 -11.58
C MET A 96 -6.80 0.35 -11.77
N ILE A 97 -7.94 0.87 -12.24
CA ILE A 97 -9.16 0.12 -12.48
C ILE A 97 -9.22 -0.28 -13.95
N VAL A 98 -9.33 -1.59 -14.23
CA VAL A 98 -9.59 -2.12 -15.58
C VAL A 98 -10.92 -2.86 -15.53
N GLU A 99 -11.92 -2.33 -16.22
CA GLU A 99 -13.23 -2.97 -16.33
C GLU A 99 -13.21 -4.07 -17.39
N ALA A 100 -14.17 -5.00 -17.29
CA ALA A 100 -14.17 -6.21 -18.11
C ALA A 100 -14.38 -5.90 -19.61
N GLU A 101 -15.16 -4.87 -19.90
CA GLU A 101 -15.42 -4.33 -21.23
C GLU A 101 -14.15 -3.76 -21.90
N ASP A 102 -13.22 -3.24 -21.11
CA ASP A 102 -11.99 -2.62 -21.62
C ASP A 102 -10.85 -3.62 -21.78
N ALA A 103 -10.93 -4.78 -21.10
CA ALA A 103 -9.89 -5.80 -20.98
C ALA A 103 -9.65 -6.60 -22.28
N CYS A 104 -9.27 -5.90 -23.35
CA CYS A 104 -8.95 -6.45 -24.66
C CYS A 104 -7.57 -5.97 -25.13
N LEU A 105 -6.80 -6.85 -25.76
CA LEU A 105 -5.47 -6.53 -26.33
C LEU A 105 -5.52 -5.51 -27.48
N THR A 106 -6.68 -5.30 -28.09
CA THR A 106 -6.87 -4.30 -29.15
C THR A 106 -7.22 -2.91 -28.61
N ASN A 107 -7.39 -2.76 -27.29
CA ASN A 107 -7.70 -1.48 -26.68
C ASN A 107 -6.41 -0.68 -26.43
N GLU A 108 -5.98 0.10 -27.42
CA GLU A 108 -4.76 0.92 -27.36
C GLU A 108 -4.76 1.90 -26.19
N SER A 109 -5.94 2.42 -25.81
CA SER A 109 -6.07 3.34 -24.69
C SER A 109 -5.77 2.66 -23.35
N LEU A 110 -6.26 1.43 -23.16
CA LEU A 110 -5.96 0.63 -21.98
C LEU A 110 -4.46 0.32 -21.90
N LEU A 111 -3.85 -0.11 -23.00
CA LEU A 111 -2.42 -0.42 -23.05
C LEU A 111 -1.57 0.80 -22.69
N THR A 112 -1.92 1.97 -23.23
CA THR A 112 -1.25 3.24 -22.92
C THR A 112 -1.40 3.61 -21.44
N ASN A 113 -2.59 3.41 -20.88
CA ASN A 113 -2.84 3.69 -19.46
C ASN A 113 -2.04 2.75 -18.55
N ILE A 114 -1.99 1.45 -18.85
CA ILE A 114 -1.17 0.47 -18.10
C ILE A 114 0.32 0.82 -18.21
N GLU A 115 0.81 1.16 -19.40
CA GLU A 115 2.20 1.56 -19.61
C GLU A 115 2.55 2.84 -18.81
N SER A 116 1.67 3.83 -18.84
CA SER A 116 1.83 5.05 -18.03
C SER A 116 1.83 4.73 -16.53
N PHE A 117 0.92 3.87 -16.08
CA PHE A 117 0.83 3.46 -14.68
C PHE A 117 2.09 2.71 -14.21
N LEU A 118 2.64 1.83 -15.05
CA LEU A 118 3.91 1.16 -14.79
C LEU A 118 5.09 2.15 -14.73
N LYS A 119 5.17 3.08 -15.69
CA LYS A 119 6.22 4.12 -15.71
C LYS A 119 6.14 5.00 -14.46
N ASP A 120 4.95 5.42 -14.06
CA ASP A 120 4.73 6.17 -12.82
C ASP A 120 5.21 5.41 -11.60
N ALA A 121 4.91 4.11 -11.51
CA ALA A 121 5.34 3.26 -10.41
C ALA A 121 6.88 3.24 -10.33
N VAL A 122 7.55 2.90 -11.44
CA VAL A 122 9.02 2.84 -11.50
C VAL A 122 9.66 4.19 -11.18
N ASN A 123 9.10 5.30 -11.69
CA ASN A 123 9.59 6.65 -11.40
C ASN A 123 9.39 7.04 -9.92
N SER A 124 8.47 6.39 -9.22
CA SER A 124 8.16 6.58 -7.79
C SER A 124 8.91 5.58 -6.90
N SER A 125 10.04 5.04 -7.36
CA SER A 125 10.85 4.05 -6.62
C SER A 125 10.15 2.71 -6.35
N CYS A 126 9.08 2.38 -7.08
CA CYS A 126 8.42 1.07 -7.01
C CYS A 126 9.12 0.08 -7.95
N GLU A 127 9.05 -1.22 -7.65
CA GLU A 127 9.63 -2.27 -8.53
C GLU A 127 8.78 -2.53 -9.77
N GLY A 128 7.47 -2.26 -9.67
CA GLY A 128 6.55 -2.45 -10.78
C GLY A 128 5.09 -2.38 -10.34
N ILE A 129 4.27 -3.25 -10.93
CA ILE A 129 2.83 -3.33 -10.69
C ILE A 129 2.43 -4.78 -10.37
N MET A 130 1.56 -4.97 -9.38
CA MET A 130 0.92 -6.25 -9.06
C MET A 130 -0.43 -6.33 -9.78
N VAL A 131 -0.59 -7.31 -10.67
CA VAL A 131 -1.89 -7.57 -11.32
C VAL A 131 -2.68 -8.55 -10.46
N LEU A 132 -3.82 -8.10 -9.93
CA LEU A 132 -4.78 -8.96 -9.23
C LEU A 132 -5.89 -9.34 -10.20
N VAL A 133 -6.40 -10.57 -10.17
CA VAL A 133 -7.52 -10.93 -11.04
C VAL A 133 -8.70 -10.03 -10.69
N ARG A 134 -9.10 -9.18 -11.66
CA ARG A 134 -10.04 -8.04 -11.56
C ARG A 134 -9.45 -6.64 -11.22
N TRP A 135 -8.11 -6.45 -11.12
CA TRP A 135 -7.37 -5.16 -10.88
C TRP A 135 -5.86 -5.12 -11.24
N VAL A 136 -5.26 -3.92 -11.30
CA VAL A 136 -3.80 -3.69 -11.27
C VAL A 136 -3.44 -2.76 -10.11
N LEU A 137 -2.63 -3.23 -9.16
CA LEU A 137 -1.99 -2.49 -8.06
C LEU A 137 -0.55 -2.12 -8.41
N THR A 138 0.07 -1.15 -7.73
CA THR A 138 1.53 -0.94 -7.76
C THR A 138 2.25 -1.86 -6.75
N LEU A 139 3.41 -2.41 -7.12
CA LEU A 139 4.33 -3.10 -6.19
C LEU A 139 5.31 -2.08 -5.60
N LEU A 140 5.04 -1.65 -4.37
CA LEU A 140 6.05 -0.97 -3.57
C LEU A 140 7.01 -2.04 -3.03
N GLN A 141 8.31 -1.84 -3.29
CA GLN A 141 9.47 -2.69 -2.99
C GLN A 141 9.22 -4.03 -2.27
N MET A 142 9.43 -5.14 -2.98
CA MET A 142 9.62 -6.47 -2.41
C MET A 142 11.05 -6.96 -2.69
N MET A 143 12.05 -6.35 -2.06
CA MET A 143 13.39 -6.92 -1.90
C MET A 143 14.05 -6.45 -0.61
#